data_AF-A0A831RYM9-F1
#
_entry.id   AF-A0A831RYM9-F1
#
_cell.length_a   1.000
_cell.length_b   1.000
_cell.length_c   1.000
_cell.angle_alpha   90.00
_cell.angle_beta   90.00
_cell.angle_gamma   90.00
#
_symmetry.space_group_name_H-M   'P 1'
#
loop_
_entity.id
_entity.type
_entity.pdbx_description
1 polymer ?
#
loop_
_entity_poly.entity_id
_entity_poly.type
_entity_poly.pdbx_seq_one_letter_code
_entity_poly.pdbx_strand_id
1 'polypeptide(L)' 'MIPILLGLVSAMIFSIVTYMMYGLEGVMLRDWIDQVFWALILAGFAIGVINAIWRCFPCLLSRLTHSARLTETWCSTCKQ' A
#
# COMPACT_ATOMS: atom_id res chain seq x y z
N MET A 1 -8.06 0.74 2.21
CA MET A 1 -8.39 -0.59 1.65
C MET A 1 -8.04 -0.69 0.16
N ILE A 2 -8.51 0.23 -0.69
CA ILE A 2 -8.24 0.25 -2.15
C ILE A 2 -6.74 0.11 -2.56
N PRO A 3 -5.76 0.81 -1.94
CA PRO A 3 -4.36 0.73 -2.39
C PRO A 3 -3.68 -0.62 -2.11
N ILE A 4 -4.08 -1.32 -1.05
CA ILE A 4 -3.56 -2.65 -0.72
C ILE A 4 -4.07 -3.67 -1.75
N LEU A 5 -5.34 -3.55 -2.14
CA LEU A 5 -5.95 -4.34 -3.21
C LEU A 5 -5.21 -4.16 -4.55
N LEU A 6 -4.78 -2.94 -4.87
CA LEU A 6 -4.00 -2.68 -6.09
C LEU A 6 -2.65 -3.42 -6.11
N GLY A 7 -1.90 -3.37 -5.02
CA GLY A 7 -0.64 -4.12 -4.93
C GLY A 7 -0.87 -5.62 -5.04
N LEU A 8 -1.89 -6.14 -4.37
CA LEU A 8 -2.21 -7.57 -4.40
C LEU A 8 -2.65 -8.05 -5.79
N VAL A 9 -3.52 -7.28 -6.47
CA VAL A 9 -3.97 -7.58 -7.83
C VAL A 9 -2.80 -7.52 -8.81
N SER A 10 -1.91 -6.54 -8.67
CA SER A 10 -0.72 -6.43 -9.52
C SER A 10 0.23 -7.62 -9.33
N ALA A 11 0.44 -8.08 -8.09
CA ALA A 11 1.24 -9.26 -7.78
C ALA A 11 0.62 -10.55 -8.35
N MET A 12 -0.71 -10.69 -8.29
CA MET A 12 -1.42 -11.81 -8.91
C MET A 12 -1.28 -11.83 -10.43
N ILE A 13 -1.49 -10.69 -11.10
CA ILE A 13 -1.35 -10.60 -12.55
C ILE A 13 0.09 -10.92 -12.95
N PHE A 14 1.08 -10.36 -12.23
CA PHE A 14 2.49 -10.66 -12.48
C PHE A 14 2.79 -12.15 -12.37
N SER A 15 2.32 -12.80 -11.30
CA SER A 15 2.52 -14.24 -11.07
C SER A 15 1.94 -15.09 -12.20
N ILE A 16 0.72 -14.78 -12.65
CA ILE A 16 0.06 -15.49 -13.76
C ILE A 16 0.83 -15.31 -15.08
N VAL A 17 1.26 -14.09 -15.39
CA VAL A 17 2.05 -13.81 -16.60
C VAL A 17 3.39 -14.54 -16.57
N THR A 18 4.09 -14.51 -15.42
CA THR A 18 5.36 -15.24 -15.28
C THR A 18 5.17 -16.75 -15.42
N TYR A 19 4.07 -17.29 -14.90
CA TYR A 19 3.74 -18.70 -15.06
C TYR A 19 3.47 -19.06 -16.53
N MET A 20 2.74 -18.22 -17.27
CA MET A 20 2.48 -18.46 -18.70
C MET A 20 3.76 -18.38 -19.54
N MET A 21 4.71 -17.51 -19.19
CA MET A 21 5.94 -17.29 -19.96
C MET A 21 7.03 -18.32 -19.67
N TYR A 22 7.20 -18.71 -18.40
CA TYR A 22 8.31 -19.55 -17.95
C TYR A 22 7.87 -20.96 -17.53
N GLY A 23 6.57 -21.25 -17.47
CA GLY A 23 6.04 -22.48 -16.92
C GLY A 23 6.25 -22.60 -15.40
N LEU A 24 5.75 -23.68 -14.80
CA LEU A 24 5.90 -23.92 -13.35
C LEU A 24 7.38 -24.02 -12.95
N GLU A 25 8.17 -24.73 -13.76
CA GLU A 25 9.59 -25.00 -13.49
C GLU A 25 10.44 -23.72 -13.59
N GLY A 26 10.18 -22.88 -14.59
CA GLY A 26 10.91 -21.63 -14.78
C GLY A 26 10.56 -20.53 -13.78
N VAL A 27 9.39 -20.61 -13.14
CA VAL A 27 9.02 -19.73 -12.02
C VAL A 27 9.73 -20.13 -10.73
N MET A 28 9.80 -21.43 -10.41
CA MET A 28 10.44 -21.94 -9.18
C MET A 28 11.96 -21.80 -9.18
N LEU A 29 12.61 -21.84 -10.35
CA LEU A 29 14.08 -21.79 -10.47
C LEU A 29 14.65 -20.37 -10.52
N ARG A 30 13.81 -19.32 -10.51
CA ARG A 30 14.23 -17.92 -10.65
C ARG A 30 13.89 -17.10 -9.42
N ASP A 31 14.88 -16.93 -8.57
CA ASP A 31 14.79 -16.13 -7.34
C ASP A 31 14.35 -14.67 -7.60
N TRP A 32 14.65 -14.10 -8.78
CA TRP A 32 14.22 -12.74 -9.11
C TRP A 32 12.70 -12.60 -9.25
N ILE A 33 11.98 -13.68 -9.62
CA ILE A 33 10.53 -13.65 -9.75
C ILE A 33 9.89 -13.52 -8.36
N ASP A 34 10.42 -14.25 -7.38
CA ASP A 34 10.00 -14.14 -5.98
C ASP A 34 10.28 -12.74 -5.42
N GLN A 35 11.47 -12.17 -5.69
CA GLN A 35 11.79 -10.80 -5.27
C GLN A 35 10.81 -9.76 -5.83
N VAL A 36 10.46 -9.86 -7.12
CA VAL A 36 9.51 -8.92 -7.74
C VAL A 36 8.10 -9.11 -7.19
N PHE A 37 7.67 -10.34 -6.95
CA PHE A 37 6.37 -10.64 -6.35
C PHE A 37 6.22 -9.99 -4.97
N TRP A 38 7.20 -10.18 -4.09
CA TRP A 38 7.21 -9.54 -2.76
C TRP A 38 7.29 -8.02 -2.84
N ALA A 39 8.08 -7.47 -3.78
CA ALA A 39 8.19 -6.02 -3.97
C ALA A 39 6.85 -5.38 -4.36
N LEU A 40 6.05 -6.03 -5.22
CA LEU A 40 4.73 -5.53 -5.65
C LEU A 40 3.72 -5.50 -4.48
N ILE A 41 3.72 -6.54 -3.65
CA ILE A 41 2.88 -6.58 -2.44
C ILE A 41 3.28 -5.46 -1.47
N LEU A 42 4.59 -5.32 -1.22
CA LEU A 42 5.13 -4.33 -0.30
C LEU A 42 4.85 -2.91 -0.80
N ALA A 43 4.94 -2.66 -2.11
CA ALA A 43 4.60 -1.38 -2.72
C ALA A 43 3.12 -1.02 -2.47
N GLY A 44 2.18 -1.94 -2.70
CA GLY A 44 0.77 -1.68 -2.42
C GLY A 44 0.47 -1.42 -0.94
N PHE A 45 1.16 -2.14 -0.05
CA PHE A 45 1.08 -1.89 1.39
C PHE A 45 1.62 -0.51 1.76
N ALA A 46 2.80 -0.16 1.27
CA ALA A 46 3.44 1.13 1.52
C ALA A 46 2.55 2.30 1.04
N ILE A 47 1.97 2.21 -0.15
CA ILE A 47 1.03 3.22 -0.66
C ILE A 47 -0.21 3.30 0.24
N GLY A 48 -0.71 2.17 0.73
CA GLY A 48 -1.82 2.14 1.69
C GLY A 48 -1.52 2.85 3.00
N VAL A 49 -0.33 2.59 3.56
CA VAL A 49 0.15 3.22 4.79
C VAL A 49 0.38 4.71 4.58
N ILE A 50 1.05 5.10 3.50
CA ILE A 50 1.30 6.51 3.17
C ILE A 50 -0.02 7.26 3.04
N ASN A 51 -1.02 6.70 2.34
CA ASN A 51 -2.33 7.34 2.19
C ASN A 51 -3.09 7.45 3.53
N ALA A 52 -2.99 6.44 4.39
CA ALA A 52 -3.56 6.50 5.75
C ALA A 52 -2.87 7.58 6.61
N ILE A 53 -1.53 7.65 6.56
CA ILE A 53 -0.75 8.66 7.25
C ILE A 53 -1.07 10.06 6.71
N TRP A 54 -1.13 10.24 5.40
CA TRP A 54 -1.44 11.52 4.75
C TRP A 54 -2.83 12.05 5.13
N ARG A 55 -3.81 11.16 5.36
CA ARG A 55 -5.13 11.57 5.86
C ARG A 55 -5.07 12.13 7.28
N CYS A 56 -4.17 11.62 8.14
CA CYS A 56 -4.05 12.06 9.53
C CYS A 56 -2.91 13.08 9.77
N PHE A 57 -2.00 13.28 8.81
CA PHE A 57 -0.92 14.25 8.87
C PHE A 57 -1.39 15.72 9.02
N PRO A 58 -2.40 16.22 8.27
CA PRO A 58 -2.88 17.60 8.44
C PRO A 58 -3.53 17.84 9.82
N CYS A 59 -4.10 16.80 10.44
CA CYS A 59 -4.57 16.84 11.82
C CYS A 59 -3.43 17.05 12.83
N LEU A 60 -2.31 16.36 12.64
CA LEU A 60 -1.15 16.49 13.53
C LEU A 60 -0.49 17.88 13.37
N LEU A 61 -0.39 18.37 12.14
CA LEU A 61 0.18 19.68 11.79
C LEU A 61 -0.70 20.85 12.25
N SER A 62 -2.03 20.72 12.16
CA SER A 62 -2.97 21.72 12.68
C SER A 62 -2.98 21.79 14.22
N ARG A 63 -2.77 20.66 14.90
CA ARG A 63 -2.60 20.62 16.36
C ARG A 63 -1.38 21.41 16.84
N LEU A 64 -0.31 21.43 16.04
CA LEU A 64 0.90 22.22 16.31
C LEU A 64 0.70 23.73 16.08
N THR A 65 -0.27 24.12 15.24
CA THR A 65 -0.50 25.51 14.84
C THR A 65 -1.70 26.21 15.53
N HIS A 66 -2.23 25.63 16.61
CA HIS A 66 -3.14 26.29 17.57
C HIS A 66 -4.45 26.89 16.99
N SER A 67 -5.00 26.31 15.91
CA SER A 67 -6.33 26.68 15.38
C SER A 67 -7.41 25.72 15.89
N ALA A 68 -7.84 25.92 17.14
CA ALA A 68 -8.70 25.00 17.90
C ALA A 68 -10.13 24.80 17.34
N ARG A 69 -10.58 25.60 16.36
CA ARG A 69 -11.99 25.65 15.95
C ARG A 69 -12.35 24.76 14.76
N LEU A 70 -11.35 24.30 14.00
CA LEU A 70 -11.54 23.46 12.79
C LEU A 70 -11.16 21.99 13.02
N THR A 71 -10.50 21.68 14.14
CA THR A 71 -9.94 20.37 14.44
C THR A 71 -10.97 19.34 14.93
N GLU A 72 -12.08 19.74 15.57
CA GLU A 72 -13.01 18.77 16.17
C GLU A 72 -13.93 18.06 15.15
N THR A 73 -14.30 18.72 14.05
CA THR A 73 -15.25 18.15 13.08
C THR A 73 -14.60 17.22 12.05
N TRP A 74 -13.32 17.43 11.71
CA TRP A 74 -12.61 16.65 10.68
C TRP A 74 -11.70 15.56 11.23
N CYS A 75 -11.41 15.56 12.54
CA CYS A 75 -10.35 14.74 13.12
C CYS A 75 -10.85 13.60 14.03
N SER A 76 -12.15 13.47 14.25
CA SER A 76 -12.74 12.39 15.06
C SER A 76 -12.57 11.00 14.44
N THR A 77 -12.28 10.91 13.14
CA THR A 77 -12.14 9.65 12.39
C THR A 77 -10.70 9.09 12.37
N CYS A 78 -9.69 9.84 12.83
CA CYS A 78 -8.31 9.37 12.93
C CYS A 78 -7.97 8.78 14.31
N LYS A 79 -8.94 8.70 15.23
CA LYS A 79 -8.79 8.15 16.58
C LYS A 79 -9.36 6.73 16.61
N GLN A 80 -8.57 5.76 16.19
CA GLN A 80 -8.83 4.35 16.47
C GLN A 80 -7.56 3.70 16.98
#